data_AF-A0AA94VC14-F1
#
_entry.id   AF-A0AA94VC14-F1
#
_cell.length_a   1.000
_cell.length_b   1.000
_cell.length_c   1.000
_cell.angle_alpha   90.00
_cell.angle_beta   90.00
_cell.angle_gamma   90.00
#
_symmetry.space_group_name_H-M   'P 1'
#
loop_
_entity.id
_entity.type
_entity.pdbx_description
1 polymer ?
#
loop_
_entity_poly.entity_id
_entity_poly.type
_entity_poly.pdbx_seq_one_letter_code
_entity_poly.pdbx_strand_id
1 'polypeptide(L)' 'MKYLFLAISAFALTACQTETPMEWQLRKSFEQSSERACRDKKGTPLYSACYQRKMNEWNKFWEDVQARHLGVKKR' A
#
# COMPACT_ATOMS: atom_id res chain seq x y z
N MET A 1 -27.66 -24.57 16.35
CA MET A 1 -26.19 -24.58 16.19
C MET A 1 -25.71 -24.75 14.74
N LYS A 2 -26.54 -24.54 13.70
CA LYS A 2 -26.12 -24.71 12.30
C LYS A 2 -25.82 -23.37 11.59
N TYR A 3 -26.43 -22.29 12.06
CA TYR A 3 -26.31 -20.95 11.46
C TYR A 3 -25.12 -20.13 11.99
N LEU A 4 -24.53 -20.50 13.13
CA LEU A 4 -23.36 -19.81 13.67
C LEU A 4 -22.13 -20.00 12.76
N PHE A 5 -21.94 -21.21 12.23
CA PHE A 5 -20.83 -21.50 11.31
C PHE A 5 -20.97 -20.79 9.95
N LEU A 6 -22.20 -20.60 9.46
CA LEU A 6 -22.48 -19.84 8.23
C LEU A 6 -22.27 -18.34 8.40
N ALA A 7 -22.57 -17.79 9.58
CA ALA A 7 -22.29 -16.38 9.87
C ALA A 7 -20.77 -16.14 9.92
N ILE A 8 -20.00 -17.02 10.55
CA ILE A 8 -18.53 -16.88 10.66
C ILE A 8 -17.85 -16.98 9.28
N SER A 9 -18.33 -17.85 8.38
CA SER A 9 -17.75 -17.95 7.03
C SER A 9 -18.05 -16.72 6.15
N ALA A 10 -19.21 -16.09 6.31
CA ALA A 10 -19.53 -14.84 5.63
C ALA A 10 -18.66 -13.66 6.10
N PHE A 11 -18.31 -13.61 7.39
CA PHE A 11 -17.38 -12.60 7.92
C PHE A 11 -15.92 -12.86 7.54
N ALA A 12 -15.52 -14.12 7.35
CA ALA A 12 -14.18 -14.45 6.83
C ALA A 12 -14.00 -13.98 5.37
N LEU A 13 -15.06 -14.01 4.55
CA LEU A 13 -15.03 -13.51 3.18
C LEU A 13 -14.89 -11.98 3.12
N THR A 14 -15.50 -11.23 4.06
CA THR A 14 -15.36 -9.77 4.12
C THR A 14 -14.05 -9.31 4.76
N ALA A 15 -13.43 -10.11 5.64
CA ALA A 15 -12.08 -9.87 6.15
C ALA A 15 -10.98 -10.14 5.10
N CYS A 16 -11.29 -10.92 4.06
CA CYS A 16 -10.41 -11.18 2.91
C CYS A 16 -10.62 -10.16 1.78
N GLN A 17 -11.20 -8.98 2.08
CA GLN A 17 -11.15 -7.81 1.20
C GLN A 17 -9.77 -7.13 1.32
N THR A 18 -8.73 -7.96 1.20
CA THR A 18 -7.32 -7.59 1.27
C THR A 18 -6.94 -6.91 -0.03
N GLU A 19 -6.86 -5.57 0.01
CA GLU A 19 -6.34 -4.69 -1.04
C GLU A 19 -7.10 -4.79 -2.37
N THR A 20 -7.77 -3.70 -2.77
CA THR A 20 -8.32 -3.65 -4.13
C THR A 20 -7.16 -3.85 -5.12
N PRO A 21 -7.40 -4.49 -6.28
CA PRO A 21 -6.34 -4.73 -7.26
C PRO A 21 -5.59 -3.45 -7.65
N MET A 22 -6.27 -2.30 -7.59
CA MET A 22 -5.70 -0.97 -7.80
C MET A 22 -4.69 -0.57 -6.72
N GLU A 23 -5.03 -0.73 -5.42
CA GLU A 23 -4.12 -0.40 -4.31
C GLU A 23 -2.86 -1.26 -4.34
N TRP A 24 -3.01 -2.55 -4.65
CA TRP A 24 -1.85 -3.44 -4.83
C TRP A 24 -0.96 -3.02 -5.99
N GLN A 25 -1.55 -2.71 -7.17
CA GLN A 25 -0.80 -2.25 -8.35
C GLN A 25 -0.07 -0.94 -8.09
N LEU A 26 -0.71 -0.01 -7.38
CA LEU A 26 -0.12 1.26 -7.00
C LEU A 26 1.06 1.05 -6.05
N ARG A 27 0.89 0.24 -5.01
CA ARG A 27 1.98 -0.10 -4.08
C ARG A 27 3.16 -0.70 -4.81
N LYS A 28 2.93 -1.67 -5.70
CA LYS A 28 3.98 -2.27 -6.53
C LYS A 28 4.69 -1.24 -7.42
N SER A 29 3.95 -0.27 -7.95
CA SER A 29 4.53 0.81 -8.75
C SER A 29 5.43 1.73 -7.94
N PHE A 30 5.05 2.05 -6.70
CA PHE A 30 5.86 2.83 -5.76
C PHE A 30 7.10 2.08 -5.30
N GLU A 31 6.97 0.78 -5.01
CA GLU A 31 8.11 -0.10 -4.68
C GLU A 31 9.12 -0.09 -5.82
N GLN A 32 8.70 -0.41 -7.05
CA GLN A 32 9.59 -0.41 -8.21
C GLN A 32 10.26 0.94 -8.47
N SER A 33 9.51 2.04 -8.30
CA SER A 33 10.04 3.40 -8.48
C SER A 33 11.08 3.73 -7.41
N SER A 34 10.84 3.32 -6.16
CA SER A 34 11.77 3.50 -5.05
C SER A 34 13.04 2.66 -5.21
N GLU A 35 12.92 1.40 -5.65
CA GLU A 35 14.05 0.53 -5.98
C GLU A 35 14.91 1.11 -7.10
N ARG A 36 14.29 1.63 -8.17
CA ARG A 36 15.01 2.27 -9.27
C ARG A 36 15.72 3.54 -8.82
N ALA A 37 15.05 4.37 -8.01
CA ALA A 37 15.59 5.63 -7.52
C ALA A 37 16.77 5.45 -6.54
N CYS A 38 16.81 4.33 -5.82
CA CYS A 38 17.86 4.00 -4.84
C CYS A 38 18.81 2.91 -5.32
N ARG A 39 18.80 2.60 -6.64
CA ARG A 39 19.60 1.53 -7.23
C ARG A 39 21.10 1.77 -7.05
N ASP A 40 21.54 3.03 -7.06
CA ASP A 40 22.91 3.46 -6.81
C ASP A 40 23.42 3.08 -5.42
N LYS A 41 22.52 3.00 -4.43
CA LYS A 41 22.85 2.67 -3.04
C LYS A 41 22.67 1.20 -2.72
N LYS A 42 22.27 0.37 -3.69
CA LYS A 42 21.96 -1.04 -3.44
C LYS A 42 23.19 -1.78 -2.92
N GLY A 43 23.01 -2.53 -1.82
CA GLY A 43 24.10 -3.23 -1.11
C GLY A 43 24.85 -2.37 -0.09
N THR A 44 24.54 -1.09 0.02
CA THR A 44 25.08 -0.21 1.07
C THR A 44 24.11 -0.11 2.26
N PRO A 45 24.58 0.26 3.46
CA PRO A 45 23.69 0.54 4.59
C PRO A 45 22.73 1.73 4.34
N LEU A 46 23.02 2.57 3.34
CA LEU A 46 22.18 3.72 2.97
C LEU A 46 20.96 3.33 2.11
N TYR A 47 20.91 2.10 1.59
CA TYR A 47 19.81 1.64 0.74
C TYR A 47 18.45 1.73 1.43
N SER A 48 18.34 1.17 2.64
CA SER A 48 17.09 1.11 3.39
C SER A 48 16.53 2.50 3.69
N ALA A 49 17.39 3.43 4.13
CA ALA A 49 17.02 4.81 4.38
C ALA A 49 16.56 5.54 3.10
N CYS A 50 17.24 5.32 1.97
CA CYS A 50 16.82 5.86 0.68
C CYS A 50 15.46 5.31 0.25
N TYR A 51 15.30 3.99 0.31
CA TYR A 51 14.09 3.30 -0.07
C TYR A 51 12.89 3.76 0.76
N GLN A 52 13.02 3.80 2.08
CA GLN A 52 11.96 4.29 2.98
C GLN A 52 11.61 5.75 2.71
N ARG A 53 12.59 6.61 2.44
CA ARG A 53 12.33 8.01 2.08
C ARG A 53 11.50 8.10 0.81
N LYS A 54 11.84 7.34 -0.22
CA LYS A 54 11.11 7.32 -1.50
C LYS A 54 9.70 6.76 -1.34
N MET A 55 9.54 5.69 -0.57
CA MET A 55 8.21 5.16 -0.24
C MET A 55 7.34 6.19 0.49
N ASN A 56 7.92 6.94 1.45
CA ASN A 56 7.19 8.00 2.16
C ASN A 56 6.82 9.17 1.24
N GLU A 57 7.68 9.55 0.29
CA GLU A 57 7.37 10.57 -0.73
C GLU A 57 6.19 10.12 -1.60
N TRP A 58 6.19 8.87 -2.08
CA TRP A 58 5.11 8.32 -2.90
C TRP A 58 3.78 8.20 -2.14
N ASN A 59 3.83 7.75 -0.88
CA ASN A 59 2.64 7.67 -0.04
C ASN A 59 2.03 9.06 0.20
N LYS A 60 2.84 10.07 0.51
CA LYS A 60 2.36 11.46 0.66
C LYS A 60 1.75 12.01 -0.63
N PHE A 61 2.38 11.71 -1.77
CA PHE A 61 1.84 12.09 -3.07
C PHE A 61 0.47 11.45 -3.30
N TRP A 62 0.33 10.15 -3.00
CA TRP A 62 -0.95 9.46 -3.14
C TRP A 62 -2.02 10.00 -2.20
N GLU A 63 -1.69 10.24 -0.93
CA GLU A 63 -2.59 10.88 0.03
C GLU A 63 -3.08 12.25 -0.48
N ASP A 64 -2.20 13.06 -1.07
CA ASP A 64 -2.58 14.34 -1.65
C ASP A 64 -3.50 14.19 -2.87
N VAL A 65 -3.26 13.19 -3.72
CA VAL A 65 -4.13 12.86 -4.87
C VAL A 65 -5.50 12.42 -4.39
N GLN A 66 -5.57 11.51 -3.40
CA GLN A 66 -6.82 11.04 -2.83
C GLN A 66 -7.60 12.20 -2.18
N ALA A 67 -6.92 13.09 -1.47
CA ALA A 67 -7.55 14.25 -0.85
C ALA A 67 -8.13 15.23 -1.87
N ARG A 68 -7.43 15.49 -2.98
CA ARG A 68 -7.87 16.46 -4.00
C ARG A 68 -8.95 15.91 -4.94
N HIS A 69 -8.84 14.64 -5.31
CA HIS A 69 -9.64 14.07 -6.41
C HIS A 69 -10.69 13.05 -5.95
N LEU A 70 -10.49 12.43 -4.79
CA LEU A 70 -11.37 11.38 -4.27
C LEU A 70 -12.09 11.80 -2.98
N GLY A 71 -11.85 13.02 -2.48
CA GLY A 71 -12.49 13.56 -1.28
C GLY A 71 -12.12 12.81 0.01
N VAL A 72 -11.03 12.04 0.00
CA VAL A 72 -10.57 11.26 1.16
C VAL A 72 -9.80 12.19 2.12
N LYS A 73 -10.12 12.19 3.41
CA LYS A 73 -9.33 12.94 4.39
C LYS A 73 -7.92 12.35 4.50
N LYS A 74 -6.91 13.22 4.41
CA LYS A 74 -5.51 12.87 4.66
C LYS A 74 -5.37 12.31 6.08
N ARG A 75 -4.63 11.20 6.22
CA ARG A 75 -4.37 10.53 7.49
C ARG A 75 -3.21 11.16 8.25
#